data_AF-A0ABC9CVT4-F1
#
_entry.id   AF-A0ABC9CVT4-F1
#
_cell.length_a   1.000
_cell.length_b   1.000
_cell.length_c   1.000
_cell.angle_alpha   90.00
_cell.angle_beta   90.00
_cell.angle_gamma   90.00
#
_symmetry.space_group_name_H-M   'P 1'
#
loop_
_entity.id
_entity.type
_entity.pdbx_description
1 polymer ?
#
loop_
_entity_poly.entity_id
_entity_poly.type
_entity_poly.pdbx_seq_one_letter_code
_entity_poly.pdbx_strand_id
1 'polypeptide(L)'
;MKSSGMMATSPIVLAFLVLVAAAARPSGTTNPVRRLPTSAGDDGRPWECCDFVVQDPLSRPPRWQCNDVVKECSPNCRRCEKSPAGDGFVCRDWIVSLLEPRMCTPRPWDCCDAAVCSSWYGDIPTTCWCADNVAACPKNCKECELVEKSDPPRYRCLDPFHGNPGPNCTPWISKGN
;
A
#
# COMPACT_ATOMS: atom_id res chain seq x y z
N MET A 1 -62.63 53.17 -55.66
CA MET A 1 -63.08 51.89 -56.26
C MET A 1 -62.37 50.75 -55.54
N LYS A 2 -63.14 49.70 -55.28
CA LYS A 2 -62.91 48.48 -54.47
C LYS A 2 -61.45 47.98 -54.46
N SER A 3 -60.82 47.95 -53.28
CA SER A 3 -59.60 47.18 -53.01
C SER A 3 -60.02 45.86 -52.36
N SER A 4 -59.68 44.74 -53.00
CA SER A 4 -59.98 43.38 -52.51
C SER A 4 -58.82 42.87 -51.67
N GLY A 5 -59.17 42.33 -50.49
CA GLY A 5 -58.25 41.89 -49.45
C GLY A 5 -57.65 40.49 -49.61
N MET A 6 -56.75 40.21 -48.66
CA MET A 6 -55.93 39.02 -48.46
C MET A 6 -56.65 37.67 -48.55
N MET A 7 -55.90 36.65 -48.96
CA MET A 7 -55.84 35.39 -48.21
C MET A 7 -54.39 34.88 -48.12
N ALA A 8 -54.01 34.65 -46.86
CA ALA A 8 -52.74 34.10 -46.43
C ALA A 8 -52.66 32.60 -46.72
N THR A 9 -51.48 32.11 -47.06
CA THR A 9 -51.10 30.70 -46.85
C THR A 9 -49.65 30.65 -46.39
N SER A 10 -49.46 30.21 -45.14
CA SER A 10 -48.18 30.03 -44.47
C SER A 10 -47.37 28.89 -45.08
N PRO A 11 -46.05 29.04 -45.24
CA PRO A 11 -45.13 27.91 -45.20
C PRO A 11 -44.59 27.72 -43.78
N ILE A 12 -44.78 26.49 -43.29
CA ILE A 12 -44.30 25.95 -42.02
C ILE A 12 -42.77 26.06 -41.97
N VAL A 13 -42.24 26.86 -41.04
CA VAL A 13 -40.81 26.91 -40.74
C VAL A 13 -40.47 25.68 -39.89
N LEU A 14 -39.81 24.69 -40.49
CA LEU A 14 -39.21 23.58 -39.76
C LEU A 14 -38.07 24.11 -38.88
N ALA A 15 -38.31 24.16 -37.58
CA ALA A 15 -37.29 24.35 -36.57
C ALA A 15 -36.36 23.12 -36.55
N PHE A 16 -35.10 23.31 -36.96
CA PHE A 16 -34.04 22.32 -36.74
C PHE A 16 -33.73 22.26 -35.23
N LEU A 17 -34.23 21.21 -34.57
CA LEU A 17 -33.81 20.84 -33.22
C LEU A 17 -32.37 20.31 -33.29
N VAL A 18 -31.40 21.14 -32.93
CA VAL A 18 -30.02 20.71 -32.70
C VAL A 18 -29.98 19.95 -31.37
N LEU A 19 -29.97 18.62 -31.43
CA LEU A 19 -29.69 17.75 -30.30
C LEU A 19 -28.21 17.90 -29.93
N VAL A 20 -27.93 18.68 -28.87
CA VAL A 20 -26.62 18.69 -28.23
C VAL A 20 -26.48 17.40 -27.44
N ALA A 21 -25.75 16.42 -27.98
CA ALA A 21 -25.39 15.22 -27.26
C ALA A 21 -24.41 15.59 -26.13
N ALA A 22 -24.92 15.68 -24.90
CA ALA A 22 -24.08 15.71 -23.71
C ALA A 22 -23.35 14.36 -23.62
N ALA A 23 -22.03 14.37 -23.88
CA ALA A 23 -21.19 13.24 -23.56
C ALA A 23 -21.21 13.06 -22.03
N ALA A 24 -22.00 12.10 -21.56
CA ALA A 24 -21.90 11.61 -20.19
C ALA A 24 -20.48 11.06 -20.02
N ARG A 25 -19.62 11.83 -19.36
CA ARG A 25 -18.36 11.32 -18.82
C ARG A 25 -18.75 10.22 -17.83
N PRO A 26 -18.37 8.95 -18.02
CA PRO A 26 -18.43 8.03 -16.91
C PRO A 26 -17.43 8.56 -15.90
N SER A 27 -17.94 9.08 -14.79
CA SER A 27 -17.19 9.24 -13.55
C SER A 27 -16.70 7.85 -13.18
N GLY A 28 -15.51 7.51 -13.68
CA GLY A 28 -14.75 6.37 -13.22
C GLY A 28 -14.49 6.61 -11.75
N THR A 29 -15.29 5.98 -10.90
CA THR A 29 -14.96 5.73 -9.52
C THR A 29 -13.66 4.95 -9.51
N THR A 30 -12.54 5.67 -9.47
CA THR A 30 -11.28 5.16 -8.97
C THR A 30 -11.49 4.86 -7.49
N ASN A 31 -12.12 3.72 -7.20
CA ASN A 31 -11.67 2.94 -6.07
C ASN A 31 -10.17 2.75 -6.30
N PRO A 32 -9.28 3.04 -5.34
CA PRO A 32 -7.92 2.57 -5.41
C PRO A 32 -7.97 1.06 -5.17
N VAL A 33 -8.46 0.32 -6.17
CA VAL A 33 -8.09 -1.07 -6.35
C VAL A 33 -6.62 -0.98 -6.69
N ARG A 34 -5.80 -1.05 -5.63
CA ARG A 34 -4.37 -1.30 -5.71
C ARG A 34 -4.26 -2.68 -6.37
N ARG A 35 -4.34 -2.70 -7.70
CA ARG A 35 -3.97 -3.87 -8.48
C ARG A 35 -2.51 -4.08 -8.15
N LEU A 36 -2.23 -5.15 -7.42
CA LEU A 36 -0.88 -5.69 -7.34
C LEU A 36 -0.38 -5.75 -8.80
N PRO A 37 0.80 -5.19 -9.13
CA PRO A 37 1.33 -5.34 -10.46
C PRO A 37 1.28 -6.82 -10.82
N THR A 38 0.57 -7.12 -11.91
CA THR A 38 0.44 -8.47 -12.42
C THR A 38 1.76 -8.79 -13.12
N SER A 39 2.74 -9.16 -12.33
CA SER A 39 3.98 -9.77 -12.81
C SER A 39 4.33 -10.82 -11.78
N ALA A 40 3.57 -11.92 -11.81
CA ALA A 40 3.93 -13.16 -11.16
C ALA A 40 5.45 -13.29 -11.26
N GLY A 41 6.14 -13.27 -10.12
CA GLY A 41 7.60 -13.29 -10.08
C GLY A 41 8.08 -14.40 -11.02
N ASP A 42 8.79 -14.01 -12.08
CA ASP A 42 9.28 -14.85 -13.17
C ASP A 42 10.34 -15.88 -12.68
N ASP A 43 10.52 -15.99 -11.36
CA ASP A 43 11.39 -16.92 -10.65
C ASP A 43 10.63 -17.99 -9.87
N GLY A 44 9.30 -18.05 -10.00
CA GLY A 44 8.48 -19.09 -9.36
C GLY A 44 8.26 -18.86 -7.85
N ARG A 45 8.49 -17.64 -7.35
CA ARG A 45 8.25 -17.34 -5.94
C ARG A 45 6.77 -17.39 -5.56
N PRO A 46 6.45 -17.81 -4.32
CA PRO A 46 5.09 -17.85 -3.80
C PRO A 46 4.49 -16.46 -3.50
N TRP A 47 5.30 -15.40 -3.46
CA TRP A 47 4.87 -14.00 -3.34
C TRP A 47 5.94 -13.07 -3.93
N GLU A 48 5.51 -11.93 -4.49
CA GLU A 48 6.40 -10.94 -5.13
C GLU A 48 7.02 -9.96 -4.12
N CYS A 49 6.24 -9.59 -3.11
CA CYS A 49 6.60 -8.70 -2.01
C CYS A 49 5.90 -9.19 -0.73
N CYS A 50 6.29 -8.64 0.42
CA CYS A 50 5.65 -8.97 1.70
C CYS A 50 5.75 -7.82 2.70
N ASP A 51 4.63 -7.39 3.29
CA ASP A 51 4.59 -6.37 4.35
C ASP A 51 4.75 -7.00 5.76
N PHE A 52 4.29 -8.23 5.96
CA PHE A 52 4.37 -9.01 7.22
C PHE A 52 5.28 -10.23 7.09
N VAL A 53 6.57 -9.98 6.85
CA VAL A 53 7.60 -11.02 6.76
C VAL A 53 8.02 -11.58 8.12
N VAL A 54 8.21 -12.89 8.22
CA VAL A 54 8.86 -13.53 9.37
C VAL A 54 10.11 -14.26 8.91
N GLN A 55 11.20 -14.05 9.63
CA GLN A 55 12.43 -14.81 9.47
C GLN A 55 12.45 -15.98 10.45
N ASP A 56 12.83 -17.17 9.98
CA ASP A 56 13.18 -18.30 10.86
C ASP A 56 14.51 -17.98 11.58
N PRO A 57 14.51 -17.77 12.91
CA PRO A 57 15.71 -17.36 13.63
C PRO A 57 16.78 -18.46 13.72
N LEU A 58 16.41 -19.73 13.46
CA LEU A 58 17.30 -20.88 13.57
C LEU A 58 17.89 -21.31 12.23
N SER A 59 17.31 -20.88 11.10
CA SER A 59 17.75 -21.31 9.78
C SER A 59 18.97 -20.53 9.28
N ARG A 60 19.98 -21.28 8.82
CA ARG A 60 21.08 -20.76 8.00
C ARG A 60 21.29 -21.64 6.76
N PRO A 61 21.15 -21.13 5.53
CA PRO A 61 20.82 -19.74 5.15
C PRO A 61 19.43 -19.26 5.63
N PRO A 62 19.18 -17.93 5.64
CA PRO A 62 17.91 -17.40 6.14
C PRO A 62 16.71 -17.97 5.40
N ARG A 63 15.66 -18.26 6.16
CA ARG A 63 14.35 -18.66 5.64
C ARG A 63 13.31 -17.61 6.00
N TRP A 64 12.44 -17.32 5.04
CA TRP A 64 11.44 -16.26 5.13
C TRP A 64 10.05 -16.80 4.82
N GLN A 65 9.06 -16.35 5.58
CA GLN A 65 7.64 -16.60 5.33
C GLN A 65 6.91 -15.26 5.23
N CYS A 66 5.91 -15.20 4.37
CA CYS A 66 5.05 -14.03 4.27
C CYS A 66 3.70 -14.27 4.96
N ASN A 67 3.28 -13.35 5.82
CA ASN A 67 1.99 -13.39 6.51
C ASN A 67 0.98 -12.37 5.99
N ASP A 68 1.21 -11.81 4.80
CA ASP A 68 0.24 -10.93 4.15
C ASP A 68 -1.07 -11.68 3.90
N VAL A 69 -2.18 -11.04 4.26
CA VAL A 69 -3.52 -11.54 3.96
C VAL A 69 -3.91 -11.06 2.56
N VAL A 70 -4.04 -12.01 1.64
CA VAL A 70 -4.41 -11.76 0.24
C VAL A 70 -5.80 -12.32 -0.07
N LYS A 71 -6.45 -11.80 -1.11
CA LYS A 71 -7.75 -12.32 -1.56
C LYS A 71 -7.64 -13.71 -2.19
N GLU A 72 -6.52 -13.98 -2.85
CA GLU A 72 -6.19 -15.23 -3.50
C GLU A 72 -4.66 -15.41 -3.45
N CYS A 73 -4.19 -16.63 -3.20
CA CYS A 73 -2.76 -16.90 -3.19
C CYS A 73 -2.19 -16.93 -4.61
N SER A 74 -0.89 -16.65 -4.73
CA SER A 74 -0.13 -16.93 -5.95
C SER A 74 -0.30 -18.40 -6.36
N PRO A 75 -0.37 -18.72 -7.66
CA PRO A 75 -0.38 -20.11 -8.14
C PRO A 75 0.90 -20.87 -7.76
N ASN A 76 1.98 -20.16 -7.44
CA ASN A 76 3.24 -20.75 -6.98
C ASN A 76 3.24 -21.06 -5.47
N CYS A 77 2.20 -20.66 -4.72
CA CYS A 77 2.05 -21.00 -3.32
C CYS A 77 1.48 -22.42 -3.17
N ARG A 78 2.24 -23.33 -2.55
CA ARG A 78 1.85 -24.72 -2.33
C ARG A 78 0.88 -24.89 -1.16
N ARG A 79 1.01 -24.06 -0.13
CA ARG A 79 0.14 -24.09 1.07
C ARG A 79 -0.58 -22.76 1.24
N CYS A 80 -1.74 -22.64 0.60
CA CYS A 80 -2.64 -21.50 0.76
C CYS A 80 -3.70 -21.81 1.81
N GLU A 81 -3.70 -21.09 2.93
CA GLU A 81 -4.60 -21.32 4.05
C GLU A 81 -5.48 -20.10 4.31
N LYS A 82 -6.70 -20.30 4.82
CA LYS A 82 -7.55 -19.18 5.24
C LYS A 82 -6.87 -18.39 6.36
N SER A 83 -6.97 -17.07 6.28
CA SER A 83 -6.39 -16.20 7.31
C SER A 83 -7.13 -16.37 8.65
N PRO A 84 -6.41 -16.52 9.78
CA PRO A 84 -7.03 -16.44 11.10
C PRO A 84 -7.46 -15.01 11.46
N ALA A 85 -6.96 -14.00 10.75
CA ALA A 85 -7.20 -12.59 11.02
C ALA A 85 -8.43 -11.99 10.30
N GLY A 86 -9.11 -12.76 9.44
CA GLY A 86 -10.30 -12.28 8.73
C GLY A 86 -10.50 -12.94 7.36
N ASP A 87 -11.24 -12.27 6.48
CA ASP A 87 -11.52 -12.75 5.13
C ASP A 87 -10.27 -12.69 4.24
N GLY A 88 -9.83 -13.85 3.75
CA GLY A 88 -8.70 -13.97 2.83
C GLY A 88 -7.86 -15.21 3.12
N PHE A 89 -6.66 -15.21 2.54
CA PHE A 89 -5.72 -16.32 2.59
C PHE A 89 -4.32 -15.84 2.90
N VAL A 90 -3.52 -16.72 3.48
CA VAL A 90 -2.10 -16.51 3.75
C VAL A 90 -1.33 -17.65 3.11
N CYS A 91 -0.27 -17.32 2.39
CA CYS A 91 0.64 -18.35 1.88
C CYS A 91 1.58 -18.81 2.98
N ARG A 92 1.57 -20.12 3.31
CA ARG A 92 2.41 -20.71 4.36
C ARG A 92 3.71 -21.29 3.86
N ASP A 93 4.05 -21.09 2.60
CA ASP A 93 5.35 -21.54 2.10
C ASP A 93 6.48 -20.82 2.84
N TRP A 94 7.67 -21.41 2.80
CA TRP A 94 8.90 -20.77 3.27
C TRP A 94 9.85 -20.71 2.09
N ILE A 95 10.50 -19.58 1.89
CA ILE A 95 11.56 -19.43 0.89
C ILE A 95 12.92 -19.34 1.58
N VAL A 96 13.94 -19.89 0.94
CA VAL A 96 15.34 -19.68 1.35
C VAL A 96 15.88 -18.52 0.51
N SER A 97 16.38 -17.47 1.15
CA SER A 97 16.96 -16.31 0.47
C SER A 97 17.99 -15.64 1.37
N LEU A 98 19.13 -15.25 0.80
CA LEU A 98 20.12 -14.43 1.53
C LEU A 98 19.65 -12.99 1.76
N LEU A 99 18.70 -12.53 0.95
CA LEU A 99 18.12 -11.20 1.03
C LEU A 99 16.74 -11.26 1.67
N GLU A 100 16.44 -10.28 2.53
CA GLU A 100 15.08 -10.04 3.01
C GLU A 100 14.14 -9.77 1.83
N PRO A 101 12.90 -10.29 1.85
CA PRO A 101 11.89 -9.97 0.85
C PRO A 101 11.66 -8.47 0.68
N ARG A 102 11.33 -8.05 -0.54
CA ARG A 102 10.94 -6.66 -0.79
C ARG A 102 9.59 -6.39 -0.13
N MET A 103 9.43 -5.21 0.45
CA MET A 103 8.16 -4.76 1.01
C MET A 103 7.20 -4.35 -0.10
N CYS A 104 5.90 -4.59 0.07
CA CYS A 104 4.88 -4.15 -0.88
C CYS A 104 4.58 -2.65 -0.70
N THR A 105 4.62 -2.18 0.54
CA THR A 105 4.39 -0.79 0.90
C THR A 105 5.68 -0.17 1.44
N PRO A 106 6.18 0.93 0.85
CA PRO A 106 7.32 1.64 1.42
C PRO A 106 7.02 2.12 2.83
N ARG A 107 7.96 1.89 3.76
CA ARG A 107 7.90 2.42 5.12
C ARG A 107 8.07 3.94 5.12
N PRO A 108 7.77 4.64 6.23
CA PRO A 108 8.16 6.03 6.44
C PRO A 108 9.64 6.21 6.85
N TRP A 109 10.32 5.12 7.22
CA TRP A 109 11.72 5.08 7.63
C TRP A 109 12.50 3.92 6.97
N ASP A 110 13.82 4.06 6.88
CA ASP A 110 14.69 3.05 6.25
C ASP A 110 14.99 1.87 7.18
N CYS A 111 15.30 2.17 8.44
CA CYS A 111 15.55 1.26 9.56
C CYS A 111 14.92 1.85 10.84
N CYS A 112 14.76 1.04 11.89
CA CYS A 112 14.24 1.52 13.17
C CYS A 112 14.79 0.72 14.36
N ASP A 113 15.49 1.37 15.30
CA ASP A 113 16.01 0.74 16.51
C ASP A 113 14.97 0.65 17.65
N ALA A 114 14.05 1.62 17.72
CA ALA A 114 12.99 1.72 18.71
C ALA A 114 11.59 1.62 18.07
N ALA A 115 11.34 0.50 17.41
CA ALA A 115 10.02 0.22 16.83
C ALA A 115 8.98 -0.03 17.93
N VAL A 116 7.85 0.66 17.84
CA VAL A 116 6.67 0.46 18.70
C VAL A 116 5.56 -0.06 17.81
N CYS A 117 5.06 -1.27 18.07
CA CYS A 117 4.02 -1.87 17.24
C CYS A 117 2.80 -2.25 18.07
N SER A 118 1.62 -2.04 17.52
CA SER A 118 0.39 -2.61 18.07
C SER A 118 0.39 -4.12 17.84
N SER A 119 0.22 -4.89 18.91
CA SER A 119 0.00 -6.33 18.80
C SER A 119 -1.42 -6.59 18.31
N TRP A 120 -1.54 -7.49 17.34
CA TRP A 120 -2.79 -8.10 16.93
C TRP A 120 -2.53 -9.60 16.80
N TYR A 121 -3.31 -10.40 17.53
CA TYR A 121 -3.40 -11.86 17.43
C TYR A 121 -2.09 -12.60 17.09
N GLY A 122 -1.41 -13.14 18.12
CA GLY A 122 -0.29 -14.07 17.92
C GLY A 122 0.94 -13.43 17.26
N ASP A 123 1.42 -12.32 17.83
CA ASP A 123 2.71 -11.69 17.54
C ASP A 123 2.89 -11.08 16.13
N ILE A 124 1.81 -10.90 15.35
CA ILE A 124 1.86 -10.18 14.07
C ILE A 124 1.58 -8.69 14.34
N PRO A 125 2.58 -7.79 14.18
CA PRO A 125 2.34 -6.36 14.39
C PRO A 125 1.39 -5.87 13.31
N THR A 126 0.27 -5.22 13.64
CA THR A 126 -0.62 -4.64 12.62
C THR A 126 -0.12 -3.28 12.18
N THR A 127 0.19 -2.41 13.12
CA THR A 127 0.65 -1.06 12.85
C THR A 127 1.87 -0.78 13.71
N CYS A 128 2.93 -0.26 13.09
CA CYS A 128 4.16 0.13 13.75
C CYS A 128 4.40 1.63 13.59
N TRP A 129 5.11 2.18 14.57
CA TRP A 129 5.70 3.51 14.58
C TRP A 129 7.18 3.36 14.88
N CYS A 130 8.01 4.25 14.35
CA CYS A 130 9.40 4.33 14.73
C CYS A 130 9.63 5.46 15.73
N ALA A 131 10.09 5.12 16.93
CA ALA A 131 10.36 6.10 17.98
C ALA A 131 11.79 6.65 17.94
N ASP A 132 12.55 6.37 16.87
CA ASP A 132 13.92 6.86 16.72
C ASP A 132 13.94 8.39 16.62
N ASN A 133 14.85 8.99 17.38
CA ASN A 133 15.16 10.41 17.31
C ASN A 133 16.32 10.62 16.31
N VAL A 134 16.00 11.06 15.10
CA VAL A 134 16.94 11.18 13.98
C VAL A 134 17.41 12.63 13.80
N ALA A 135 18.53 12.83 13.09
CA ALA A 135 18.99 14.19 12.74
C ALA A 135 18.09 14.86 11.68
N ALA A 136 17.47 14.07 10.81
CA ALA A 136 16.47 14.49 9.83
C ALA A 136 15.58 13.29 9.48
N CYS A 137 14.28 13.52 9.29
CA CYS A 137 13.39 12.44 8.85
C CYS A 137 13.64 12.08 7.38
N PRO A 138 13.41 10.81 6.99
CA PRO A 138 13.42 10.37 5.60
C PRO A 138 12.34 11.06 4.76
N LYS A 139 12.54 11.13 3.43
CA LYS A 139 11.62 11.84 2.50
C LYS A 139 10.22 11.25 2.43
N ASN A 140 10.11 9.97 2.77
CA ASN A 140 8.92 9.14 2.83
C ASN A 140 8.12 9.35 4.13
N CYS A 141 8.68 10.03 5.13
CA CYS A 141 7.95 10.46 6.31
C CYS A 141 7.15 11.74 5.99
N LYS A 142 5.84 11.71 6.20
CA LYS A 142 4.95 12.85 5.97
C LYS A 142 4.92 13.80 7.15
N GLU A 143 4.90 13.27 8.37
CA GLU A 143 4.83 14.02 9.61
C GLU A 143 6.13 13.86 10.40
N CYS A 144 7.00 14.88 10.27
CA CYS A 144 8.31 14.92 10.93
C CYS A 144 8.32 16.04 11.96
N GLU A 145 8.32 15.68 13.24
CA GLU A 145 8.25 16.64 14.34
C GLU A 145 9.59 16.82 15.05
N LEU A 146 9.86 18.04 15.51
CA LEU A 146 11.01 18.34 16.38
C LEU A 146 10.76 17.75 17.77
N VAL A 147 11.76 17.04 18.30
CA VAL A 147 11.74 16.54 19.67
C VAL A 147 12.05 17.69 20.61
N GLU A 148 11.08 18.06 21.44
CA GLU A 148 11.25 19.13 22.43
C GLU A 148 12.46 18.87 23.33
N LYS A 149 13.22 19.94 23.61
CA LYS A 149 14.40 19.93 24.51
C LYS A 149 15.53 18.99 24.05
N SER A 150 15.55 18.60 22.78
CA SER A 150 16.71 17.91 22.20
C SER A 150 17.83 18.90 21.88
N ASP A 151 19.04 18.60 22.35
CA ASP A 151 20.27 19.32 21.98
C ASP A 151 21.38 18.28 21.70
N PRO A 152 21.85 18.13 20.44
CA PRO A 152 21.42 18.87 19.25
C PRO A 152 19.97 18.59 18.85
N PRO A 153 19.33 19.44 18.03
CA PRO A 153 17.97 19.23 17.54
C PRO A 153 17.80 17.85 16.88
N ARG A 154 16.77 17.12 17.33
CA ARG A 154 16.37 15.82 16.77
C ARG A 154 14.93 15.86 16.31
N TYR A 155 14.61 15.00 15.36
CA TYR A 155 13.28 14.85 14.80
C TYR A 155 12.79 13.43 14.95
N ARG A 156 11.47 13.25 14.98
CA ARG A 156 10.83 11.94 15.01
C ARG A 156 9.75 11.88 13.93
N CYS A 157 9.71 10.77 13.22
CA CYS A 157 8.65 10.49 12.27
C CYS A 157 7.42 9.96 13.02
N LEU A 158 6.24 10.53 12.77
CA LEU A 158 4.99 10.12 13.42
C LEU A 158 4.10 9.22 12.54
N ASP A 159 4.48 9.03 11.28
CA ASP A 159 3.70 8.24 10.33
C ASP A 159 3.49 6.79 10.84
N PRO A 160 2.24 6.31 10.94
CA PRO A 160 1.97 4.90 11.16
C PRO A 160 2.31 4.08 9.91
N PHE A 161 2.87 2.89 10.11
CA PHE A 161 3.13 1.93 9.05
C PHE A 161 2.38 0.62 9.30
N HIS A 162 1.63 0.14 8.30
CA HIS A 162 0.99 -1.18 8.35
C HIS A 162 1.96 -2.20 7.76
N GLY A 163 2.57 -3.03 8.61
CA GLY A 163 3.65 -3.93 8.21
C GLY A 163 4.75 -3.99 9.26
N ASN A 164 5.79 -4.76 8.97
CA ASN A 164 6.96 -4.82 9.85
C ASN A 164 7.75 -3.50 9.86
N PRO A 165 8.31 -3.12 11.02
CA PRO A 165 9.09 -1.89 11.14
C PRO A 165 10.40 -1.93 10.34
N GLY A 166 10.81 -3.10 9.86
CA GLY A 166 12.06 -3.29 9.13
C GLY A 166 13.24 -3.60 10.07
N PRO A 167 14.47 -3.57 9.55
CA PRO A 167 15.65 -3.89 10.32
C PRO A 167 15.99 -2.79 11.33
N ASN A 168 16.74 -3.17 12.38
CA ASN A 168 17.39 -2.22 13.27
C ASN A 168 18.44 -1.41 12.49
N CYS A 169 18.59 -0.13 12.84
CA CYS A 169 19.64 0.73 12.31
C CYS A 169 21.01 0.32 12.85
N THR A 170 21.05 -0.08 14.11
CA THR A 170 22.28 -0.47 14.80
C THR A 170 22.43 -2.00 14.77
N PRO A 171 23.51 -2.54 14.17
CA PRO A 171 23.76 -3.98 14.19
C PRO A 171 23.84 -4.51 15.62
N TRP A 172 23.32 -5.71 15.87
CA TRP A 172 23.31 -6.32 17.22
C TRP A 172 24.70 -6.45 17.87
N ILE A 173 25.78 -6.44 17.07
CA ILE A 173 27.17 -6.55 17.52
C ILE A 173 27.62 -5.33 18.33
N SER A 174 27.01 -4.15 18.15
CA SER A 174 27.47 -2.90 18.80
C SER A 174 26.81 -2.61 20.15
N LYS A 175 25.95 -3.49 20.69
CA LYS A 175 25.32 -3.31 22.02
C LYS A 175 26.15 -3.87 23.20
N GLY A 176 27.39 -4.31 22.96
CA GLY A 176 28.31 -4.75 24.02
C GLY A 176 29.53 -3.84 24.11
N ASN A 177 29.45 -2.79 24.92
CA ASN A 177 30.58 -2.09 25.56
C ASN A 177 30.05 -1.38 26.81
#